data_AF-A0A953VU90-F1
#
_entry.id   AF-A0A953VU90-F1
#
_cell.length_a   1.000
_cell.length_b   1.000
_cell.length_c   1.000
_cell.angle_alpha   90.00
_cell.angle_beta   90.00
_cell.angle_gamma   90.00
#
_symmetry.space_group_name_H-M   'P 1'
#
loop_
_entity.id
_entity.type
_entity.pdbx_description
1 polymer ?
#
loop_
_entity_poly.entity_id
_entity_poly.type
_entity_poly.pdbx_seq_one_letter_code
_entity_poly.pdbx_strand_id
1 'polypeptide(L)'
;MSQDALDLLESAAAVLRDAAPSLPGAGRYTALLTANAIDTARRDLALGQRSETARAAIPAEAAAIRAGHHDDDVALYEKLHAYAAVRAWIADPTSVSADERIVYIGEASR
;
A
#
# COMPACT_ATOMS: atom_id res chain seq x y z
N MET A 1 -7.36 -14.25 1.11
CA MET A 1 -6.68 -14.51 2.40
C MET A 1 -7.74 -14.66 3.47
N SER A 2 -7.52 -15.46 4.53
CA SER A 2 -8.44 -15.48 5.69
C SER A 2 -8.26 -14.21 6.53
N GLN A 3 -9.33 -13.78 7.20
CA GLN A 3 -9.29 -12.65 8.14
C GLN A 3 -8.30 -12.92 9.29
N ASP A 4 -8.28 -14.17 9.80
CA ASP A 4 -7.36 -14.61 10.85
C ASP A 4 -5.89 -14.34 10.52
N ALA A 5 -5.50 -14.48 9.24
CA ALA A 5 -4.13 -14.21 8.82
C ALA A 5 -3.79 -12.71 8.86
N LEU A 6 -4.75 -11.84 8.52
CA LEU A 6 -4.57 -10.38 8.59
C LEU A 6 -4.50 -9.93 10.06
N ASP A 7 -5.34 -10.49 10.92
CA ASP A 7 -5.38 -10.19 12.36
C ASP A 7 -4.09 -10.65 13.06
N LEU A 8 -3.53 -11.78 12.64
CA LEU A 8 -2.24 -12.27 13.14
C LEU A 8 -1.10 -11.30 12.79
N LEU A 9 -1.06 -10.79 11.56
CA LEU A 9 -0.06 -9.80 11.14
C LEU A 9 -0.21 -8.49 11.93
N GLU A 10 -1.44 -8.03 12.14
CA GLU A 10 -1.71 -6.83 12.96
C GLU A 10 -1.23 -7.00 14.40
N SER A 11 -1.52 -8.15 15.01
CA SER A 11 -1.07 -8.49 16.36
C SER A 11 0.46 -8.54 16.46
N ALA A 12 1.13 -9.14 15.47
CA ALA A 12 2.60 -9.21 15.45
C ALA A 12 3.25 -7.81 15.35
N ALA A 13 2.71 -6.93 14.50
CA ALA A 13 3.19 -5.55 14.40
C ALA A 13 2.97 -4.77 15.72
N ALA A 14 1.84 -4.97 16.39
CA ALA A 14 1.54 -4.35 17.68
C ALA A 14 2.53 -4.79 18.77
N VAL A 15 2.81 -6.10 18.88
CA VAL A 15 3.78 -6.64 19.86
C VAL A 15 5.17 -6.05 19.64
N LEU A 16 5.63 -5.93 18.39
CA LEU A 16 6.94 -5.34 18.09
C LEU A 16 7.01 -3.86 18.48
N ARG A 17 5.94 -3.09 18.27
CA ARG A 17 5.86 -1.68 18.68
C ARG A 17 5.86 -1.53 20.19
N ASP A 18 5.14 -2.40 20.89
CA ASP A 18 5.06 -2.41 22.35
C ASP A 18 6.42 -2.76 22.98
N ALA A 19 7.15 -3.71 22.39
CA ALA A 19 8.49 -4.08 22.84
C ALA A 19 9.57 -3.03 22.50
N ALA A 20 9.41 -2.27 21.41
CA ALA A 20 10.44 -1.37 20.89
C ALA A 20 11.03 -0.35 21.91
N PRO A 21 10.26 0.29 22.82
CA PRO A 21 10.81 1.21 23.82
C PRO A 21 11.77 0.57 24.81
N SER A 22 11.64 -0.74 25.06
CA SER A 22 12.51 -1.49 25.99
C SER A 22 13.84 -1.92 25.35
N LEU A 23 13.95 -1.82 24.02
CA LEU A 23 15.11 -2.28 23.26
C LEU A 23 16.14 -1.14 23.06
N PRO A 24 17.44 -1.41 23.14
CA PRO A 24 18.47 -0.43 22.84
C PRO A 24 18.67 -0.25 21.33
N GLY A 25 18.96 0.99 20.90
CA GLY A 25 19.50 1.35 19.59
C GLY A 25 19.04 0.50 18.40
N ALA A 26 19.94 -0.37 17.90
CA ALA A 26 19.71 -1.23 16.75
C ALA A 26 18.51 -2.19 16.94
N GLY A 27 18.29 -2.70 18.15
CA GLY A 27 17.13 -3.56 18.45
C GLY A 27 15.82 -2.80 18.30
N ARG A 28 15.75 -1.57 18.82
CA ARG A 28 14.58 -0.69 18.64
C ARG A 28 14.33 -0.36 17.17
N TYR A 29 15.39 -0.01 16.43
CA TYR A 29 15.29 0.27 15.00
C TYR A 29 14.75 -0.95 14.23
N THR A 30 15.33 -2.13 14.44
CA THR A 30 14.89 -3.37 13.77
C THR A 30 13.45 -3.74 14.12
N ALA A 31 13.05 -3.59 15.39
CA ALA A 31 11.67 -3.85 15.81
C ALA A 31 10.66 -2.94 15.08
N LEU A 32 10.94 -1.63 15.01
CA LEU A 32 10.08 -0.67 14.33
C LEU A 32 10.08 -0.88 12.80
N LEU A 33 11.24 -1.16 12.21
CA LEU A 33 11.35 -1.48 10.79
C LEU A 33 10.55 -2.72 10.42
N THR A 34 10.65 -3.77 11.25
CA THR A 34 9.93 -5.03 11.05
C THR A 34 8.43 -4.83 11.22
N ALA A 35 7.99 -4.08 12.24
CA ALA A 35 6.58 -3.73 12.42
C ALA A 35 6.02 -2.98 11.21
N ASN A 36 6.79 -2.05 10.64
CA ASN A 36 6.37 -1.33 9.43
C ASN A 36 6.29 -2.24 8.20
N ALA A 37 7.25 -3.17 8.04
CA ALA A 37 7.23 -4.14 6.95
C ALA A 37 6.02 -5.08 7.06
N ILE A 38 5.66 -5.53 8.26
CA ILE A 38 4.47 -6.36 8.51
C ILE A 38 3.20 -5.59 8.16
N ASP A 39 3.09 -4.33 8.57
CA ASP A 39 1.95 -3.47 8.24
C ASP A 39 1.80 -3.26 6.73
N THR A 40 2.91 -3.03 6.03
CA THR A 40 2.96 -2.90 4.57
C THR A 40 2.46 -4.18 3.89
N ALA A 41 2.97 -5.34 4.34
CA ALA A 41 2.54 -6.64 3.83
C ALA A 41 1.05 -6.90 4.09
N ARG A 42 0.56 -6.58 5.30
CA ARG A 42 -0.86 -6.73 5.66
C ARG A 42 -1.77 -5.93 4.73
N ARG A 43 -1.41 -4.67 4.43
CA ARG A 43 -2.16 -3.79 3.53
C ARG A 43 -2.20 -4.33 2.11
N ASP A 44 -1.06 -4.78 1.58
CA ASP A 44 -0.98 -5.38 0.24
C ASP A 44 -1.86 -6.64 0.15
N LEU A 45 -1.79 -7.49 1.18
CA LEU A 45 -2.58 -8.72 1.27
C LEU A 45 -4.09 -8.47 1.42
N ALA A 46 -4.49 -7.40 2.13
CA ALA A 46 -5.89 -7.01 2.29
C ALA A 46 -6.52 -6.55 0.95
N LEU A 47 -5.72 -6.00 0.03
CA LEU A 47 -6.17 -5.63 -1.31
C LEU A 47 -6.32 -6.82 -2.25
N GLY A 48 -5.55 -7.90 -2.04
CA GLY A 48 -5.62 -9.12 -2.83
C GLY A 48 -5.40 -8.88 -4.32
N GLN A 49 -6.30 -9.42 -5.17
CA GLN A 49 -6.20 -9.29 -6.63
C GLN A 49 -6.24 -7.85 -7.16
N ARG A 50 -6.74 -6.90 -6.36
CA ARG A 50 -6.78 -5.48 -6.76
C ARG A 50 -5.39 -4.87 -6.85
N SER A 51 -4.49 -5.23 -5.91
CA SER A 51 -3.09 -4.79 -5.93
C SER A 51 -2.35 -5.35 -7.15
N GLU A 52 -2.56 -6.63 -7.46
CA GLU A 52 -1.89 -7.30 -8.58
C GLU A 52 -2.37 -6.76 -9.93
N THR A 53 -3.68 -6.59 -10.11
CA THR A 53 -4.26 -6.04 -11.36
C THR A 53 -3.74 -4.64 -11.63
N ALA A 54 -3.67 -3.79 -10.60
CA ALA A 54 -3.14 -2.44 -10.73
C ALA A 54 -1.63 -2.43 -11.08
N ARG A 55 -0.86 -3.39 -10.55
CA ARG A 55 0.59 -3.53 -10.83
C ARG A 55 0.88 -4.04 -12.25
N ALA A 56 0.06 -4.94 -12.78
CA ALA A 56 0.30 -5.57 -14.08
C ALA A 56 -0.04 -4.68 -15.30
N ALA A 57 -0.95 -3.71 -15.16
CA ALA A 57 -1.40 -2.87 -16.28
C ALA A 57 -0.33 -1.88 -16.80
N ILE A 58 0.61 -1.48 -15.96
CA ILE A 58 1.40 -0.24 -16.15
C ILE A 58 2.71 -0.38 -16.94
N PRO A 59 3.49 -1.47 -16.87
CA PRO A 59 4.77 -1.53 -17.58
C PRO A 59 4.65 -1.37 -19.10
N ALA A 60 3.56 -1.86 -19.71
CA ALA A 60 3.29 -1.70 -21.13
C ALA A 60 2.90 -0.26 -21.50
N GLU A 61 2.10 0.39 -20.65
CA GLU A 61 1.60 1.76 -20.87
C GLU A 61 2.70 2.82 -20.63
N ALA A 62 3.62 2.59 -19.67
CA ALA A 62 4.72 3.51 -19.36
C ALA A 62 5.73 3.71 -20.52
N ALA A 63 5.95 2.67 -21.34
CA ALA A 63 6.81 2.80 -22.53
C ALA A 63 6.17 3.67 -23.61
N ALA A 64 4.84 3.58 -23.79
CA ALA A 64 4.09 4.39 -24.76
C ALA A 64 3.99 5.87 -24.32
N ILE A 65 3.85 6.14 -23.01
CA ILE A 65 3.89 7.49 -22.44
C ILE A 65 5.26 8.14 -22.68
N ARG A 66 6.37 7.43 -22.42
CA ARG A 66 7.71 7.97 -22.71
C ARG A 66 7.93 8.27 -24.19
N ALA A 67 7.15 7.65 -25.08
CA ALA A 67 7.15 7.91 -26.51
C ALA A 67 6.11 8.97 -26.95
N GLY A 68 5.48 9.68 -26.01
CA GLY A 68 4.51 10.76 -26.25
C GLY A 68 3.18 10.31 -26.87
N HIS A 69 2.86 9.00 -26.86
CA HIS A 69 1.67 8.48 -27.55
C HIS A 69 0.34 8.73 -26.81
N HIS A 70 0.37 9.26 -25.58
CA HIS A 70 -0.79 9.32 -24.69
C HIS A 70 -0.83 10.56 -23.77
N ASP A 71 -0.19 11.68 -24.15
CA ASP A 71 -0.08 12.87 -23.28
C ASP A 71 -1.45 13.49 -22.91
N ASP A 72 -2.50 13.25 -23.72
CA ASP A 72 -3.87 13.71 -23.48
C ASP A 72 -4.86 12.57 -23.16
N ASP A 73 -4.37 11.36 -22.84
CA ASP A 73 -5.22 10.20 -22.56
C ASP A 73 -5.72 10.21 -21.10
N VAL A 74 -6.90 10.81 -20.90
CA VAL A 74 -7.57 10.92 -19.59
C VAL A 74 -7.82 9.55 -18.95
N ALA A 75 -8.15 8.52 -19.74
CA ALA A 75 -8.41 7.19 -19.22
C ALA A 75 -7.14 6.53 -18.70
N LEU A 76 -6.01 6.76 -19.37
CA LEU A 76 -4.70 6.32 -18.90
C LEU A 76 -4.24 7.08 -17.65
N TYR A 77 -4.44 8.40 -17.61
CA TYR A 77 -4.14 9.22 -16.44
C TYR A 77 -4.84 8.67 -15.19
N GLU A 78 -6.15 8.42 -15.26
CA GLU A 78 -6.93 7.89 -14.13
C GLU A 78 -6.42 6.53 -13.63
N LYS A 79 -6.02 5.63 -14.55
CA LYS A 79 -5.43 4.33 -14.17
C LYS A 79 -4.10 4.50 -13.43
N LEU A 80 -3.22 5.37 -13.92
CA LEU A 80 -1.92 5.63 -13.30
C LEU A 80 -2.10 6.29 -11.93
N HIS A 81 -3.04 7.22 -11.84
CA HIS A 81 -3.36 7.90 -10.58
C HIS A 81 -3.92 6.91 -9.55
N ALA A 82 -4.86 6.06 -9.95
CA ALA A 82 -5.40 5.00 -9.08
C ALA A 82 -4.30 4.05 -8.59
N TYR A 83 -3.37 3.65 -9.46
CA TYR A 83 -2.23 2.83 -9.06
C TYR A 83 -1.28 3.55 -8.10
N ALA A 84 -0.97 4.81 -8.38
CA ALA A 84 -0.12 5.63 -7.52
C ALA A 84 -0.74 5.76 -6.12
N ALA A 85 -2.05 6.01 -6.04
CA ALA A 85 -2.80 6.06 -4.80
C ALA A 85 -2.75 4.72 -4.04
N VAL A 86 -2.94 3.58 -4.72
CA VAL A 86 -2.81 2.24 -4.11
C VAL A 86 -1.42 2.03 -3.50
N ARG A 87 -0.36 2.34 -4.26
CA ARG A 87 1.01 2.18 -3.75
C ARG A 87 1.33 3.13 -2.61
N ALA A 88 0.88 4.38 -2.71
CA ALA A 88 1.05 5.38 -1.67
C ALA A 88 0.39 4.90 -0.37
N TRP A 89 -0.86 4.41 -0.44
CA TRP A 89 -1.57 3.89 0.72
C TRP A 89 -0.92 2.64 1.36
N ILE A 90 -0.42 1.70 0.54
CA ILE A 90 0.29 0.51 1.05
C ILE A 90 1.51 0.93 1.87
N ALA A 91 2.30 1.87 1.35
CA ALA A 91 3.53 2.34 1.97
C ALA A 91 3.27 3.25 3.18
N ASP A 92 2.37 4.22 3.03
CA ASP A 92 1.96 5.16 4.05
C ASP A 92 0.46 5.51 3.88
N PRO A 93 -0.43 4.97 4.72
CA PRO A 93 -1.86 5.21 4.60
C PRO A 93 -2.22 6.68 4.81
N THR A 94 -1.38 7.49 5.49
CA THR A 94 -1.64 8.91 5.72
C THR A 94 -1.32 9.79 4.51
N SER A 95 -0.62 9.24 3.52
CA SER A 95 -0.25 9.95 2.28
C SER A 95 -1.41 10.12 1.29
N VAL A 96 -2.54 9.45 1.53
CA VAL A 96 -3.73 9.44 0.68
C VAL A 96 -4.92 9.98 1.47
N SER A 97 -5.66 10.92 0.87
CA SER A 97 -6.85 11.54 1.48
C SER A 97 -7.99 10.53 1.68
N ALA A 98 -8.97 10.89 2.51
CA ALA A 98 -10.14 10.03 2.74
C ALA A 98 -10.92 9.76 1.44
N ASP A 99 -11.09 10.79 0.61
CA ASP A 99 -11.80 10.69 -0.68
C ASP A 99 -11.06 9.75 -1.64
N GLU A 100 -9.74 9.88 -1.74
CA GLU A 100 -8.91 8.99 -2.56
C GLU A 100 -8.92 7.54 -2.03
N ARG A 101 -9.02 7.32 -0.72
CA ARG A 101 -9.18 5.98 -0.16
C ARG A 101 -10.53 5.36 -0.52
N ILE A 102 -11.60 6.15 -0.54
CA ILE A 102 -12.91 5.67 -0.97
C ILE A 102 -12.86 5.32 -2.46
N VAL A 103 -12.33 6.21 -3.29
CA VAL A 103 -12.33 6.07 -4.75
C VAL A 103 -11.38 4.97 -5.24
N TYR A 104 -10.15 4.94 -4.74
CA TYR A 104 -9.09 4.10 -5.30
C TYR A 104 -8.79 2.84 -4.46
N ILE A 105 -9.07 2.87 -3.15
CA ILE A 105 -8.81 1.74 -2.23
C ILE A 105 -10.10 0.99 -1.89
N GLY A 106 -11.26 1.63 -2.00
CA GLY A 106 -12.56 1.06 -1.64
C GLY A 106 -12.78 0.96 -0.13
N GLU A 107 -12.11 1.81 0.67
CA GLU A 107 -12.47 1.95 2.09
C GLU A 107 -13.81 2.68 2.19
N ALA A 108 -14.80 2.07 2.83
CA ALA A 108 -16.06 2.74 3.11
C ALA A 108 -15.85 3.84 4.16
N SER A 109 -16.42 5.02 3.95
CA SER A 109 -16.49 6.08 4.95
C SER A 109 -17.14 5.52 6.22
N ARG A 110 -16.39 5.47 7.31
CA ARG A 110 -16.91 5.10 8.63
C ARG A 110 -17.67 6.25 9.27
#